data_AF-A0AAN8M9Q5-F1
#
_entry.id   AF-A0AAN8M9Q5-F1
#
_cell.length_a   1.000
_cell.length_b   1.000
_cell.length_c   1.000
_cell.angle_alpha   90.00
_cell.angle_beta   90.00
_cell.angle_gamma   90.00
#
_symmetry.space_group_name_H-M   'P 1'
#
loop_
_entity.id
_entity.type
_entity.pdbx_description
1 polymer ?
#
loop_
_entity_poly.entity_id
_entity_poly.type
_entity_poly.pdbx_seq_one_letter_code
_entity_poly.pdbx_strand_id
1 'polypeptide(L)'
;MSYPVAVLAVLAACLCGVPLPVACSDHLNYRPIIGVLAQENIVGDPHAQGSSYIAASYVKYLESAGARVVPIRINRTDEEYEKIFNSINGLLLPGGDVDLQTSQFSRLSKIFYDLAIKANDASDYFPIWGTCQGFQQMTVLTSNKNLLTLTETKAVALPLTFTPASQNSRLFKAFPRDLLQSLSEDNITSNFHSWSLSLQNYSRNSKLKRFYKVLTTNTDGRRQFISTMEANRYPFYAVQWHPEKSPFEWVDKPGMVHSAASIRASFYTAHFFVSEAMKNHHKFSSASEEERALIYNYSAVFTGLDGIFVQNYYFD
;
A
#
# COMPACT_ATOMS: atom_id res chain seq x y z
N MET A 1 -38.92 -52.71 59.15
CA MET A 1 -37.77 -51.82 59.33
C MET A 1 -36.89 -51.97 58.10
N SER A 2 -36.63 -50.85 57.45
CA SER A 2 -36.21 -50.74 56.06
C SER A 2 -34.74 -51.09 55.85
N TYR A 3 -34.44 -51.90 54.83
CA TYR A 3 -33.09 -52.12 54.32
C TYR A 3 -32.77 -51.03 53.27
N PRO A 4 -31.57 -50.40 53.29
CA PRO A 4 -31.22 -49.40 52.30
C PRO A 4 -30.73 -50.06 51.01
N VAL A 5 -31.30 -49.63 49.89
CA VAL A 5 -30.86 -49.97 48.52
C VAL A 5 -29.59 -49.17 48.22
N ALA A 6 -28.47 -49.86 48.01
CA ALA A 6 -27.24 -49.26 47.49
C ALA A 6 -27.36 -49.11 45.97
N VAL A 7 -27.43 -47.88 45.48
CA VAL A 7 -27.37 -47.57 44.05
C VAL A 7 -25.89 -47.40 43.67
N LEU A 8 -25.34 -48.37 42.93
CA LEU A 8 -24.04 -48.24 42.28
C LEU A 8 -24.21 -47.38 41.01
N ALA A 9 -23.69 -46.16 41.02
CA ALA A 9 -23.52 -45.35 39.82
C ALA A 9 -22.23 -45.78 39.10
N VAL A 10 -22.36 -46.40 37.92
CA VAL A 10 -21.24 -46.67 37.02
C VAL A 10 -21.00 -45.40 36.20
N LEU A 11 -19.93 -44.66 36.50
CA LEU A 11 -19.43 -43.56 35.66
C LEU A 11 -18.59 -44.15 34.53
N ALA A 12 -19.18 -44.29 33.35
CA ALA A 12 -18.45 -44.54 32.11
C ALA A 12 -17.74 -43.23 31.68
N ALA A 13 -16.42 -43.20 31.80
CA ALA A 13 -15.61 -42.11 31.30
C ALA A 13 -15.49 -42.20 29.77
N CYS A 14 -16.32 -41.44 29.05
CA CYS A 14 -16.11 -41.16 27.63
C CYS A 14 -14.89 -40.25 27.48
N LEU A 15 -13.73 -40.83 27.14
CA LEU A 15 -12.58 -40.10 26.63
C LEU A 15 -12.91 -39.57 25.22
N CYS A 16 -13.70 -38.50 25.15
CA CYS A 16 -13.78 -37.68 23.95
C CYS A 16 -12.46 -36.93 23.83
N GLY A 17 -11.58 -37.38 22.93
CA GLY A 17 -10.38 -36.67 22.54
C GLY A 17 -10.75 -35.27 22.07
N VAL A 18 -10.47 -34.27 22.89
CA VAL A 18 -10.54 -32.86 22.49
C VAL A 18 -9.44 -32.69 21.44
N PRO A 19 -9.75 -32.28 20.20
CA PRO A 19 -8.71 -31.89 19.28
C PRO A 19 -8.03 -30.67 19.91
N LEU A 20 -6.77 -30.83 20.33
CA LEU A 20 -5.92 -29.69 20.64
C LEU A 20 -5.97 -28.78 19.41
N PRO A 21 -6.26 -27.47 19.54
CA PRO A 21 -6.11 -26.58 18.42
C PRO A 21 -4.64 -26.65 18.03
N VAL A 22 -4.36 -27.16 16.83
CA VAL A 22 -3.08 -26.93 16.17
C VAL A 22 -3.04 -25.42 16.00
N ALA A 23 -2.41 -24.73 16.94
CA ALA A 23 -1.96 -23.38 16.73
C ALA A 23 -0.94 -23.49 15.59
N CYS A 24 -1.39 -23.35 14.34
CA CYS A 24 -0.51 -22.86 13.31
C CYS A 24 -0.06 -21.49 13.81
N SER A 25 1.11 -21.45 14.45
CA SER A 25 1.86 -20.22 14.53
C SER A 25 2.21 -19.89 13.09
N ASP A 26 1.38 -19.06 12.44
CA ASP A 26 1.76 -18.41 11.19
C ASP A 26 3.02 -17.60 11.50
N HIS A 27 4.17 -18.21 11.25
CA HIS A 27 5.46 -17.59 11.50
C HIS A 27 5.59 -16.45 10.50
N LEU A 28 5.63 -15.21 10.99
CA LEU A 28 5.85 -14.06 10.12
C LEU A 28 7.15 -14.20 9.31
N ASN A 29 7.11 -13.79 8.04
CA ASN A 29 8.29 -13.64 7.21
C ASN A 29 9.03 -12.34 7.59
N TYR A 30 10.10 -12.47 8.37
CA TYR A 30 10.94 -11.33 8.81
C TYR A 30 11.93 -10.82 7.76
N ARG A 31 11.86 -11.29 6.51
CA ARG A 31 12.69 -10.80 5.40
C ARG A 31 11.83 -10.40 4.19
N PRO A 32 10.76 -9.61 4.36
CA PRO A 32 9.82 -9.34 3.29
C PRO A 32 10.50 -8.57 2.14
N ILE A 33 10.11 -8.91 0.91
CA ILE A 33 10.52 -8.26 -0.31
C ILE A 33 9.27 -7.66 -0.95
N ILE A 34 9.25 -6.35 -1.18
CA ILE A 34 8.09 -5.65 -1.74
C ILE A 34 8.45 -5.16 -3.14
N GLY A 35 7.56 -5.42 -4.09
CA GLY A 35 7.66 -4.87 -5.44
C GLY A 35 7.26 -3.40 -5.45
N VAL A 36 8.02 -2.56 -6.16
CA VAL A 36 7.60 -1.18 -6.49
C VAL A 36 7.41 -1.08 -7.99
N LEU A 37 6.22 -0.71 -8.43
CA LEU A 37 5.91 -0.63 -9.86
C LEU A 37 6.59 0.57 -10.52
N ALA A 38 7.43 0.30 -11.52
CA ALA A 38 7.96 1.34 -12.38
C ALA A 38 6.87 1.90 -13.29
N GLN A 39 7.06 3.13 -13.74
CA GLN A 39 6.18 3.80 -14.69
C GLN A 39 7.00 4.44 -15.80
N GLU A 40 6.38 4.76 -16.92
CA GLU A 40 7.02 5.46 -18.03
C GLU A 40 7.71 6.75 -17.57
N ASN A 41 8.83 7.09 -18.21
CA ASN A 41 9.60 8.29 -17.88
C ASN A 41 8.76 9.57 -17.96
N ILE A 42 9.08 10.51 -17.07
CA ILE A 42 8.46 11.84 -17.08
C ILE A 42 8.76 12.51 -18.43
N VAL A 43 7.73 13.06 -19.08
CA VAL A 43 7.88 13.72 -20.37
C VAL A 43 8.86 14.90 -20.24
N GLY A 44 9.93 14.87 -21.04
CA GLY A 44 10.95 15.92 -21.05
C GLY A 44 11.99 15.81 -19.93
N ASP A 45 12.06 14.69 -19.21
CA ASP A 45 13.11 14.44 -18.22
C ASP A 45 14.49 14.34 -18.89
N PRO A 46 15.42 15.30 -18.64
CA PRO A 46 16.74 15.30 -19.27
C PRO A 46 17.68 14.24 -18.70
N HIS A 47 17.33 13.64 -17.55
CA HIS A 47 18.10 12.59 -16.89
C HIS A 47 17.60 11.19 -17.21
N ALA A 48 16.51 11.07 -17.97
CA ALA A 48 15.88 9.81 -18.30
C ALA A 48 16.87 8.83 -18.93
N GLN A 49 16.90 7.63 -18.36
CA GLN A 49 17.60 6.47 -18.93
C GLN A 49 16.56 5.37 -19.16
N GLY A 50 16.69 4.64 -20.26
CA GLY A 50 15.72 3.63 -20.66
C GLY A 50 14.29 4.13 -20.82
N SER A 51 13.32 3.29 -20.47
CA SER A 51 11.90 3.49 -20.77
C SER A 51 11.05 3.89 -19.55
N SER A 52 11.55 3.64 -18.34
CA SER A 52 10.77 3.77 -17.11
C SER A 52 11.61 4.19 -15.91
N TYR A 53 10.94 4.67 -14.86
CA TYR A 53 11.57 5.07 -13.63
C TYR A 53 10.79 4.66 -12.37
N ILE A 54 11.49 4.69 -11.24
CA ILE A 54 10.94 4.68 -9.88
C ILE A 54 11.62 5.80 -9.11
N ALA A 55 10.84 6.70 -8.50
CA ALA A 55 11.39 7.69 -7.58
C ALA A 55 12.00 7.01 -6.35
N ALA A 56 13.23 7.39 -6.00
CA ALA A 56 14.00 6.72 -4.95
C ALA A 56 13.37 6.85 -3.56
N SER A 57 12.52 7.86 -3.32
CA SER A 57 11.77 8.02 -2.08
C SER A 57 10.87 6.82 -1.76
N TYR A 58 10.25 6.17 -2.76
CA TYR A 58 9.46 4.96 -2.51
C TYR A 58 10.31 3.76 -2.06
N VAL A 59 11.55 3.65 -2.58
CA VAL A 59 12.50 2.62 -2.16
C VAL A 59 12.91 2.87 -0.70
N LYS A 60 13.38 4.08 -0.42
CA LYS A 60 13.82 4.51 0.93
C LYS A 60 12.69 4.35 1.96
N TYR A 61 11.45 4.66 1.57
CA TYR A 61 10.25 4.51 2.39
C TYR A 61 10.06 3.08 2.86
N LEU A 62 10.10 2.10 1.96
CA LEU A 62 9.94 0.69 2.32
C LEU A 62 11.14 0.16 3.12
N GLU A 63 12.36 0.52 2.73
CA GLU A 63 13.58 0.08 3.42
C GLU A 63 13.69 0.62 4.85
N SER A 64 13.21 1.85 5.08
CA SER A 64 13.17 2.44 6.42
C SER A 64 12.32 1.65 7.43
N ALA A 65 11.39 0.83 6.93
CA ALA A 65 10.53 -0.04 7.72
C ALA A 65 10.97 -1.52 7.73
N GLY A 66 12.14 -1.84 7.15
CA GLY A 66 12.73 -3.17 7.20
C GLY A 66 12.32 -4.13 6.08
N ALA A 67 11.81 -3.62 4.95
CA ALA A 67 11.63 -4.41 3.73
C ALA A 67 12.81 -4.25 2.77
N ARG A 68 12.99 -5.24 1.89
CA ARG A 68 13.82 -5.09 0.68
C ARG A 68 12.93 -4.81 -0.51
N VAL A 69 13.49 -4.21 -1.57
CA VAL A 69 12.70 -3.77 -2.72
C VAL A 69 13.13 -4.48 -4.00
N VAL A 70 12.14 -4.85 -4.83
CA VAL A 70 12.31 -5.30 -6.21
C VAL A 70 11.64 -4.28 -7.14
N PRO A 71 12.36 -3.69 -8.11
CA PRO A 71 11.74 -2.85 -9.13
C PRO A 71 10.92 -3.72 -10.10
N ILE A 72 9.62 -3.45 -10.21
CA ILE A 72 8.75 -4.12 -11.19
C ILE A 72 8.81 -3.31 -12.50
N ARG A 73 9.69 -3.72 -13.41
CA ARG A 73 9.92 -3.07 -14.71
C ARG A 73 8.72 -3.22 -15.63
N ILE A 74 8.55 -2.28 -16.57
CA ILE A 74 7.34 -2.23 -17.41
C ILE A 74 7.36 -3.09 -18.69
N ASN A 75 8.52 -3.62 -19.06
CA ASN A 75 8.77 -4.34 -20.32
C ASN A 75 9.15 -5.80 -20.07
N ARG A 76 8.23 -6.58 -19.49
CA ARG A 76 8.33 -8.02 -19.23
C ARG A 76 7.10 -8.77 -19.73
N THR A 77 7.19 -10.09 -19.87
CA THR A 77 6.06 -10.95 -20.26
C THR A 77 5.10 -11.19 -19.10
N ASP A 78 3.88 -11.62 -19.40
CA ASP A 78 2.87 -11.94 -18.36
C ASP A 78 3.34 -13.09 -17.45
N GLU A 79 4.05 -14.07 -18.00
CA GLU A 79 4.65 -15.18 -17.24
C GLU A 79 5.77 -14.70 -16.30
N GLU A 80 6.59 -13.73 -16.73
CA GLU A 80 7.59 -13.11 -15.86
C GLU A 80 6.92 -12.35 -14.70
N TYR A 81 5.82 -11.64 -14.95
CA TYR A 81 5.09 -10.95 -13.87
C TYR A 81 4.45 -11.92 -12.88
N GLU A 82 3.87 -13.03 -13.35
CA GLU A 82 3.35 -14.07 -12.46
C GLU A 82 4.47 -14.69 -11.62
N LYS A 83 5.64 -14.94 -12.21
CA LYS A 83 6.81 -15.41 -11.47
C LYS A 83 7.26 -14.42 -10.39
N ILE A 84 7.30 -13.13 -10.72
CA ILE A 84 7.65 -12.07 -9.78
C ILE A 84 6.61 -12.00 -8.65
N PHE A 85 5.31 -12.02 -8.97
CA PHE A 85 4.22 -12.02 -7.99
C PHE A 85 4.38 -13.13 -6.95
N ASN A 86 4.66 -14.35 -7.40
CA ASN A 86 4.88 -15.51 -6.53
C ASN A 86 6.20 -15.45 -5.71
N SER A 87 7.09 -14.51 -6.05
CA SER A 87 8.39 -14.34 -5.40
C SER A 87 8.43 -13.22 -4.37
N ILE A 88 7.62 -12.17 -4.54
CA ILE A 88 7.55 -11.00 -3.66
C ILE A 88 6.38 -11.11 -2.67
N ASN A 89 6.47 -10.35 -1.58
CA ASN A 89 5.54 -10.42 -0.45
C ASN A 89 4.50 -9.29 -0.42
N GLY A 90 4.50 -8.39 -1.40
CA GLY A 90 3.55 -7.29 -1.52
C GLY A 90 3.90 -6.37 -2.68
N LEU A 91 2.98 -5.47 -3.03
CA LEU A 91 3.17 -4.52 -4.12
C LEU A 91 2.84 -3.08 -3.69
N LEU A 92 3.74 -2.15 -4.00
CA LEU A 92 3.49 -0.72 -3.95
C LEU A 92 3.29 -0.16 -5.36
N LEU A 93 2.15 0.49 -5.57
CA LEU A 93 1.82 1.31 -6.71
C LEU A 93 2.16 2.78 -6.36
N PRO A 94 3.28 3.33 -6.86
CA PRO A 94 3.69 4.70 -6.54
C PRO A 94 2.75 5.75 -7.16
N GLY A 95 2.96 6.99 -6.75
CA GLY A 95 2.42 8.16 -7.45
C GLY A 95 3.16 8.45 -8.75
N GLY A 96 2.59 9.32 -9.57
CA GLY A 96 3.04 9.57 -10.93
C GLY A 96 2.00 10.34 -11.74
N ASP A 97 2.17 10.39 -13.07
CA ASP A 97 1.31 11.18 -13.96
C ASP A 97 1.06 10.49 -15.31
N VAL A 98 1.16 9.16 -15.35
CA VAL A 98 0.86 8.38 -16.56
C VAL A 98 -0.65 8.09 -16.70
N ASP A 99 -1.09 7.74 -17.91
CA ASP A 99 -2.52 7.53 -18.17
C ASP A 99 -3.08 6.30 -17.43
N LEU A 100 -4.18 6.46 -16.68
CA LEU A 100 -4.74 5.39 -15.84
C LEU A 100 -5.43 4.25 -16.60
N GLN A 101 -5.50 4.31 -17.94
CA GLN A 101 -6.22 3.31 -18.75
C GLN A 101 -5.33 2.67 -19.83
N THR A 102 -4.35 3.42 -20.34
CA THR A 102 -3.58 3.05 -21.53
C THR A 102 -2.08 2.89 -21.27
N SER A 103 -1.57 3.36 -20.13
CA SER A 103 -0.17 3.18 -19.76
C SER A 103 0.16 1.72 -19.45
N GLN A 104 1.45 1.38 -19.59
CA GLN A 104 2.00 0.14 -19.08
C GLN A 104 1.82 0.05 -17.56
N PHE A 105 1.99 1.15 -16.82
CA PHE A 105 1.68 1.20 -15.40
C PHE A 105 0.26 0.70 -15.10
N SER A 106 -0.74 1.12 -15.87
CA SER A 106 -2.14 0.69 -15.71
C SER A 106 -2.32 -0.80 -16.03
N ARG A 107 -1.72 -1.28 -17.15
CA ARG A 107 -1.75 -2.70 -17.53
C ARG A 107 -1.17 -3.59 -16.42
N LEU A 108 -0.02 -3.22 -15.88
CA LEU A 108 0.68 -4.02 -14.87
C LEU A 108 0.03 -3.92 -13.50
N SER A 109 -0.46 -2.74 -13.13
CA SER A 109 -1.31 -2.58 -11.95
C SER A 109 -2.50 -3.53 -12.02
N LYS A 110 -3.14 -3.68 -13.19
CA LYS A 110 -4.23 -4.63 -13.38
C LYS A 110 -3.79 -6.08 -13.19
N ILE A 111 -2.68 -6.50 -13.79
CA ILE A 111 -2.16 -7.88 -13.67
C ILE A 111 -1.95 -8.23 -12.20
N PHE A 112 -1.18 -7.42 -11.46
CA PHE A 112 -0.88 -7.70 -10.06
C PHE A 112 -2.11 -7.57 -9.15
N TYR A 113 -3.02 -6.64 -9.44
CA TYR A 113 -4.27 -6.49 -8.69
C TYR A 113 -5.16 -7.73 -8.83
N ASP A 114 -5.29 -8.27 -10.04
CA ASP A 114 -6.05 -9.49 -10.30
C ASP A 114 -5.38 -10.72 -9.66
N LEU A 115 -4.05 -10.84 -9.74
CA LEU A 115 -3.29 -11.89 -9.06
C LEU A 115 -3.47 -11.82 -7.54
N ALA A 116 -3.37 -10.62 -6.95
CA ALA A 116 -3.58 -10.43 -5.52
C ALA A 116 -5.00 -10.76 -5.08
N ILE A 117 -6.03 -10.42 -5.87
CA ILE A 117 -7.41 -10.85 -5.57
C ILE A 117 -7.49 -12.38 -5.55
N LYS A 118 -6.97 -13.05 -6.59
CA LYS A 118 -6.98 -14.52 -6.68
C LYS A 118 -6.25 -15.19 -5.52
N ALA A 119 -5.06 -14.71 -5.18
CA ALA A 119 -4.27 -15.20 -4.06
C ALA A 119 -5.04 -15.06 -2.74
N ASN A 120 -5.54 -13.86 -2.44
CA ASN A 120 -6.28 -13.61 -1.20
C ASN A 120 -7.60 -14.40 -1.13
N ASP A 121 -8.28 -14.63 -2.27
CA ASP A 121 -9.46 -15.51 -2.34
C ASP A 121 -9.10 -16.97 -2.06
N ALA A 122 -7.87 -17.39 -2.40
CA ALA A 122 -7.29 -18.69 -2.07
C ALA A 122 -6.60 -18.74 -0.69
N SER A 123 -6.82 -17.72 0.16
CA SER A 123 -6.19 -17.58 1.49
C SER A 123 -4.67 -17.41 1.47
N ASP A 124 -4.12 -16.99 0.33
CA ASP A 124 -2.73 -16.58 0.18
C ASP A 124 -2.62 -15.05 0.27
N TYR A 125 -2.09 -14.58 1.39
CA TYR A 125 -2.22 -13.19 1.81
C TYR A 125 -1.30 -12.24 1.05
N PHE A 126 -1.80 -11.48 0.07
CA PHE A 126 -0.96 -10.55 -0.70
C PHE A 126 -1.40 -9.09 -0.56
N PRO A 127 -0.65 -8.22 0.12
CA PRO A 127 -1.02 -6.83 0.32
C PRO A 127 -0.63 -5.92 -0.86
N ILE A 128 -1.48 -4.93 -1.13
CA ILE A 128 -1.23 -3.86 -2.11
C ILE A 128 -1.34 -2.50 -1.44
N TRP A 129 -0.37 -1.62 -1.72
CA TRP A 129 -0.37 -0.22 -1.31
C TRP A 129 -0.42 0.70 -2.53
N GLY A 130 -1.36 1.65 -2.56
CA GLY A 130 -1.43 2.69 -3.59
C GLY A 130 -1.16 4.08 -3.02
N THR A 131 -0.18 4.79 -3.58
CA THR A 131 0.09 6.20 -3.25
C THR A 131 -0.29 7.09 -4.42
N CYS A 132 -1.09 8.14 -4.18
CA CYS A 132 -1.47 9.15 -5.18
C CYS A 132 -2.02 8.55 -6.49
N GLN A 133 -1.23 8.46 -7.57
CA GLN A 133 -1.63 7.77 -8.80
C GLN A 133 -1.95 6.30 -8.56
N GLY A 134 -1.21 5.60 -7.68
CA GLY A 134 -1.54 4.24 -7.27
C GLY A 134 -2.91 4.16 -6.57
N PHE A 135 -3.26 5.15 -5.73
CA PHE A 135 -4.61 5.25 -5.17
C PHE A 135 -5.65 5.40 -6.29
N GLN A 136 -5.42 6.31 -7.23
CA GLN A 136 -6.32 6.55 -8.36
C GLN A 136 -6.51 5.29 -9.21
N GLN A 137 -5.41 4.60 -9.54
CA GLN A 137 -5.40 3.37 -10.30
C GLN A 137 -6.24 2.27 -9.62
N MET A 138 -6.09 2.08 -8.31
CA MET A 138 -6.91 1.11 -7.55
C MET A 138 -8.41 1.42 -7.61
N THR A 139 -8.79 2.71 -7.64
CA THR A 139 -10.20 3.11 -7.78
C THR A 139 -10.73 2.80 -9.18
N VAL A 140 -9.91 2.97 -10.22
CA VAL A 140 -10.26 2.63 -11.61
C VAL A 140 -10.42 1.12 -11.75
N LEU A 141 -9.46 0.33 -11.25
CA LEU A 141 -9.50 -1.14 -11.29
C LEU A 141 -10.72 -1.71 -10.57
N THR A 142 -11.08 -1.15 -9.41
CA THR A 142 -12.22 -1.64 -8.63
C THR A 142 -13.57 -1.27 -9.26
N SER A 143 -13.68 -0.06 -9.80
CA SER A 143 -14.93 0.45 -10.34
C SER A 143 -15.15 0.12 -11.82
N ASN A 144 -14.07 -0.22 -12.54
CA ASN A 144 -13.96 -0.27 -14.00
C ASN A 144 -14.34 1.06 -14.68
N LYS A 145 -14.15 2.21 -14.00
CA LYS A 145 -14.46 3.55 -14.50
C LYS A 145 -13.46 4.56 -13.96
N ASN A 146 -13.12 5.57 -14.76
CA ASN A 146 -12.45 6.76 -14.23
C ASN A 146 -13.51 7.67 -13.58
N LEU A 147 -13.49 7.74 -12.24
CA LEU A 147 -14.44 8.50 -11.42
C LEU A 147 -13.78 9.69 -10.72
N LEU A 148 -12.57 10.06 -11.15
CA LEU A 148 -11.83 11.15 -10.55
C LEU A 148 -12.46 12.50 -10.92
N THR A 149 -12.27 13.47 -10.04
CA THR A 149 -12.68 14.85 -10.21
C THR A 149 -11.50 15.76 -9.99
N LEU A 150 -11.43 16.84 -10.76
CA LEU A 150 -10.39 17.86 -10.59
C LEU A 150 -10.51 18.50 -9.19
N THR A 151 -9.36 18.66 -8.52
CA THR A 151 -9.23 19.33 -7.22
C THR A 151 -8.02 20.25 -7.19
N GLU A 152 -8.12 21.36 -6.46
CA GLU A 152 -7.03 22.32 -6.28
C GLU A 152 -6.08 21.86 -5.17
N THR A 153 -5.34 20.78 -5.45
CA THR A 153 -4.53 20.04 -4.47
C THR A 153 -3.10 19.79 -4.93
N LYS A 154 -2.63 20.60 -5.88
CA LYS A 154 -1.24 20.59 -6.33
C LYS A 154 -0.37 21.36 -5.33
N ALA A 155 0.55 20.65 -4.68
CA ALA A 155 1.56 21.22 -3.79
C ALA A 155 0.96 21.94 -2.56
N VAL A 156 0.11 21.23 -1.82
CA VAL A 156 -0.44 21.69 -0.54
C VAL A 156 -0.22 20.64 0.55
N ALA A 157 0.05 21.09 1.77
CA ALA A 157 0.09 20.22 2.94
C ALA A 157 -1.24 20.31 3.68
N LEU A 158 -1.84 19.17 4.01
CA LEU A 158 -3.17 19.11 4.63
C LEU A 158 -3.14 18.24 5.90
N PRO A 159 -4.06 18.48 6.86
CA PRO A 159 -4.34 17.51 7.91
C PRO A 159 -5.20 16.38 7.31
N LEU A 160 -5.66 15.43 8.10
CA LEU A 160 -6.57 14.36 7.70
C LEU A 160 -7.87 14.46 8.49
N THR A 161 -9.00 14.61 7.79
CA THR A 161 -10.31 14.51 8.43
C THR A 161 -10.70 13.04 8.57
N PHE A 162 -10.47 12.47 9.75
CA PHE A 162 -10.81 11.08 10.08
C PHE A 162 -12.32 10.83 10.04
N THR A 163 -12.73 9.70 9.46
CA THR A 163 -14.11 9.21 9.52
C THR A 163 -14.31 8.27 10.71
N PRO A 164 -15.55 7.94 11.09
CA PRO A 164 -15.79 6.92 12.12
C PRO A 164 -15.16 5.55 11.82
N ALA A 165 -14.97 5.20 10.54
CA ALA A 165 -14.38 3.92 10.15
C ALA A 165 -12.88 3.82 10.50
N SER A 166 -12.20 4.94 10.75
CA SER A 166 -10.79 4.97 11.15
C SER A 166 -10.52 4.33 12.51
N GLN A 167 -11.48 4.41 13.44
CA GLN A 167 -11.35 3.89 14.82
C GLN A 167 -11.08 2.38 14.86
N ASN A 168 -11.63 1.65 13.88
CA ASN A 168 -11.47 0.20 13.73
C ASN A 168 -10.71 -0.15 12.44
N SER A 169 -9.87 0.77 11.96
CA SER A 169 -9.04 0.51 10.78
C SER A 169 -7.87 -0.41 11.10
N ARG A 170 -7.37 -1.11 10.09
CA ARG A 170 -6.11 -1.87 10.22
C ARG A 170 -4.93 -0.92 10.17
N LEU A 171 -4.96 0.03 9.23
CA LEU A 171 -3.88 0.98 8.96
C LEU A 171 -3.51 1.82 10.20
N PHE A 172 -4.49 2.46 10.85
CA PHE A 172 -4.20 3.37 11.97
C PHE A 172 -4.13 2.68 13.34
N LYS A 173 -4.30 1.34 13.41
CA LYS A 173 -4.42 0.61 14.67
C LYS A 173 -3.19 0.76 15.57
N ALA A 174 -2.00 0.76 14.98
CA ALA A 174 -0.72 0.83 15.70
C ALA A 174 -0.15 2.26 15.80
N PHE A 175 -0.88 3.26 15.32
CA PHE A 175 -0.40 4.65 15.36
C PHE A 175 -0.49 5.20 16.79
N PRO A 176 0.54 5.89 17.30
CA PRO A 176 0.49 6.61 18.56
C PRO A 176 -0.63 7.65 18.56
N ARG A 177 -1.29 7.83 19.71
CA ARG A 177 -2.42 8.76 19.83
C ARG A 177 -2.04 10.21 19.52
N ASP A 178 -0.85 10.63 19.96
CA ASP A 178 -0.28 11.94 19.67
C ASP A 178 -0.03 12.12 18.17
N LEU A 179 0.41 11.07 17.47
CA LEU A 179 0.59 11.11 16.01
C LEU A 179 -0.75 11.18 15.26
N LEU A 180 -1.78 10.45 15.72
CA LEU A 180 -3.12 10.55 15.17
C LEU A 180 -3.72 11.94 15.37
N GLN A 181 -3.44 12.57 16.53
CA GLN A 181 -3.83 13.95 16.79
C GLN A 181 -3.14 14.91 15.82
N SER A 182 -1.81 14.84 15.67
CA SER A 182 -1.08 15.65 14.69
C SER A 182 -1.57 15.42 13.26
N LEU A 183 -1.89 14.17 12.88
CA LEU A 183 -2.50 13.90 11.57
C LEU A 183 -3.85 14.58 11.41
N SER A 184 -4.62 14.80 12.47
CA SER A 184 -5.93 15.45 12.40
C SER A 184 -5.90 16.97 12.48
N GLU A 185 -4.86 17.55 13.10
CA GLU A 185 -4.80 18.98 13.43
C GLU A 185 -3.74 19.73 12.59
N ASP A 186 -2.62 19.08 12.26
CA ASP A 186 -1.48 19.71 11.61
C ASP A 186 -1.47 19.43 10.10
N ASN A 187 -1.02 20.42 9.31
CA ASN A 187 -0.81 20.28 7.88
C ASN A 187 0.44 19.42 7.57
N ILE A 188 0.36 18.11 7.80
CA ILE A 188 1.52 17.20 7.73
C ILE A 188 1.45 16.14 6.62
N THR A 189 0.42 16.17 5.77
CA THR A 189 0.31 15.26 4.62
C THR A 189 0.51 15.99 3.29
N SER A 190 1.55 15.60 2.56
CA SER A 190 1.92 16.21 1.27
C SER A 190 0.97 15.80 0.14
N ASN A 191 0.25 16.76 -0.45
CA ASN A 191 -0.64 16.56 -1.59
C ASN A 191 -0.04 17.19 -2.86
N PHE A 192 0.15 16.37 -3.89
CA PHE A 192 0.74 16.74 -5.17
C PHE A 192 -0.06 16.14 -6.33
N HIS A 193 -1.39 16.28 -6.29
CA HIS A 193 -2.31 15.69 -7.27
C HIS A 193 -3.35 16.70 -7.77
N SER A 194 -3.74 16.57 -9.03
CA SER A 194 -4.80 17.37 -9.65
C SER A 194 -6.17 16.70 -9.59
N TRP A 195 -6.18 15.39 -9.38
CA TRP A 195 -7.35 14.53 -9.54
C TRP A 195 -7.56 13.73 -8.26
N SER A 196 -8.79 13.78 -7.75
CA SER A 196 -9.16 13.06 -6.53
C SER A 196 -10.43 12.25 -6.74
N LEU A 197 -10.61 11.19 -5.97
CA LEU A 197 -11.90 10.52 -5.85
C LEU A 197 -12.80 11.31 -4.89
N SER A 198 -13.77 12.06 -5.44
CA SER A 198 -14.73 12.79 -4.60
C SER A 198 -15.57 11.84 -3.76
N LEU A 199 -15.94 12.28 -2.54
CA LEU A 199 -16.81 11.49 -1.67
C LEU A 199 -18.17 11.23 -2.32
N GLN A 200 -18.65 12.16 -3.15
CA GLN A 200 -19.88 12.02 -3.94
C GLN A 200 -19.78 10.88 -4.96
N ASN A 201 -18.72 10.83 -5.76
CA ASN A 201 -18.55 9.78 -6.78
C ASN A 201 -18.34 8.41 -6.15
N TYR A 202 -17.57 8.33 -5.07
CA TYR A 202 -17.47 7.12 -4.26
C TYR A 202 -18.86 6.68 -3.77
N SER A 203 -19.62 7.60 -3.17
CA SER A 203 -20.93 7.29 -2.56
C SER A 203 -21.99 6.84 -3.58
N ARG A 204 -21.83 7.20 -4.86
CA ARG A 204 -22.70 6.78 -5.96
C ARG A 204 -22.25 5.48 -6.63
N ASN A 205 -21.04 4.99 -6.34
CA ASN A 205 -20.51 3.77 -6.94
C ASN A 205 -20.57 2.58 -5.96
N SER A 206 -21.49 1.64 -6.21
CA SER A 206 -21.70 0.48 -5.34
C SER A 206 -20.51 -0.50 -5.28
N LYS A 207 -19.65 -0.54 -6.30
CA LYS A 207 -18.43 -1.37 -6.28
C LYS A 207 -17.42 -0.79 -5.29
N LEU A 208 -17.11 0.50 -5.39
CA LEU A 208 -16.17 1.17 -4.48
C LEU A 208 -16.65 1.14 -3.03
N LYS A 209 -17.92 1.45 -2.77
CA LYS A 209 -18.47 1.41 -1.40
C LYS A 209 -18.38 0.06 -0.72
N ARG A 210 -18.65 -1.00 -1.49
CA ARG A 210 -18.58 -2.38 -0.98
C ARG A 210 -17.14 -2.82 -0.77
N PHE A 211 -16.24 -2.37 -1.64
CA PHE A 211 -14.85 -2.82 -1.61
C PHE A 211 -14.02 -2.08 -0.56
N TYR A 212 -14.10 -0.75 -0.50
CA TYR A 212 -13.29 0.10 0.37
C TYR A 212 -14.11 0.77 1.47
N LYS A 213 -13.55 0.82 2.68
CA LYS A 213 -13.93 1.77 3.71
C LYS A 213 -13.04 3.00 3.65
N VAL A 214 -13.65 4.17 3.73
CA VAL A 214 -12.96 5.46 3.75
C VAL A 214 -12.49 5.75 5.17
N LEU A 215 -11.19 5.90 5.37
CA LEU A 215 -10.62 6.19 6.68
C LEU A 215 -10.47 7.69 6.93
N THR A 216 -10.07 8.44 5.90
CA THR A 216 -9.94 9.90 5.98
C THR A 216 -10.41 10.57 4.69
N THR A 217 -10.82 11.83 4.85
CA THR A 217 -11.17 12.73 3.75
C THR A 217 -10.42 14.04 3.88
N ASN A 218 -10.42 14.82 2.80
CA ASN A 218 -9.95 16.19 2.75
C ASN A 218 -10.87 17.04 1.86
N THR A 219 -10.65 18.36 1.87
CA THR A 219 -11.36 19.31 1.01
C THR A 219 -10.36 20.24 0.35
N ASP A 220 -10.59 20.62 -0.91
CA ASP A 220 -9.87 21.68 -1.61
C ASP A 220 -10.56 23.06 -1.44
N GLY A 221 -11.50 23.15 -0.48
CA GLY A 221 -12.38 24.31 -0.28
C GLY A 221 -13.66 24.28 -1.12
N ARG A 222 -13.77 23.38 -2.10
CA ARG A 222 -14.96 23.23 -2.97
C ARG A 222 -15.52 21.80 -2.97
N ARG A 223 -14.65 20.80 -3.00
CA ARG A 223 -14.98 19.38 -3.13
C ARG A 223 -14.32 18.60 -2.00
N GLN A 224 -15.12 17.81 -1.31
CA GLN A 224 -14.62 16.80 -0.40
C GLN A 224 -14.18 15.55 -1.18
N PHE A 225 -12.99 15.05 -0.88
CA PHE A 225 -12.40 13.88 -1.50
C PHE A 225 -11.84 12.90 -0.49
N ILE A 226 -11.70 11.65 -0.92
CA ILE A 226 -11.11 10.59 -0.10
C ILE A 226 -9.60 10.74 -0.10
N SER A 227 -8.98 10.79 1.08
CA SER A 227 -7.53 10.90 1.21
C SER A 227 -6.86 9.64 1.74
N THR A 228 -7.59 8.76 2.42
CA THR A 228 -7.10 7.42 2.82
C THR A 228 -8.25 6.43 2.85
N MET A 229 -8.01 5.23 2.32
CA MET A 229 -8.97 4.13 2.34
C MET A 229 -8.26 2.78 2.50
N GLU A 230 -8.99 1.80 3.01
CA GLU A 230 -8.55 0.41 3.04
C GLU A 230 -9.70 -0.51 2.61
N ALA A 231 -9.38 -1.63 1.96
CA ALA A 231 -10.39 -2.58 1.54
C ALA A 231 -11.02 -3.29 2.74
N ASN A 232 -12.30 -3.64 2.65
CA ASN A 232 -13.00 -4.31 3.74
C ASN A 232 -12.45 -5.73 3.97
N ARG A 233 -12.25 -6.49 2.88
CA ARG A 233 -11.84 -7.91 2.91
C ARG A 233 -10.36 -8.11 2.56
N TYR A 234 -9.87 -7.42 1.52
CA TYR A 234 -8.51 -7.60 1.00
C TYR A 234 -7.51 -6.72 1.75
N PRO A 235 -6.23 -7.09 1.85
CA PRO A 235 -5.17 -6.28 2.43
C PRO A 235 -4.70 -5.17 1.47
N PHE A 236 -5.66 -4.41 0.95
CA PHE A 236 -5.42 -3.34 -0.02
C PHE A 236 -5.60 -1.99 0.67
N TYR A 237 -4.61 -1.12 0.53
CA TYR A 237 -4.48 0.15 1.23
C TYR A 237 -4.17 1.24 0.23
N ALA A 238 -4.74 2.43 0.41
CA ALA A 238 -4.45 3.52 -0.49
C ALA A 238 -4.50 4.87 0.21
N VAL A 239 -3.51 5.72 -0.10
CA VAL A 239 -3.39 7.10 0.35
C VAL A 239 -3.30 8.01 -0.87
N GLN A 240 -4.10 9.08 -0.89
CA GLN A 240 -4.05 10.07 -1.98
C GLN A 240 -2.85 11.04 -1.82
N TRP A 241 -2.38 11.20 -0.59
CA TRP A 241 -1.21 11.99 -0.20
C TRP A 241 0.08 11.14 -0.25
N HIS A 242 1.23 11.79 -0.12
CA HIS A 242 2.56 11.20 -0.31
C HIS A 242 3.32 11.04 1.00
N PRO A 243 3.18 9.91 1.73
CA PRO A 243 3.94 9.68 2.97
C PRO A 243 5.45 9.60 2.72
N GLU A 244 5.91 9.18 1.54
CA GLU A 244 7.32 8.99 1.23
C GLU A 244 8.10 10.31 1.12
N LYS A 245 7.42 11.44 0.86
CA LYS A 245 8.09 12.71 0.57
C LYS A 245 8.75 13.35 1.78
N SER A 246 8.07 13.34 2.93
CA SER A 246 8.49 14.07 4.13
C SER A 246 9.92 13.79 4.60
N PRO A 247 10.42 12.54 4.58
CA PRO A 247 11.82 12.27 4.94
C PRO A 247 12.81 12.27 3.76
N PHE A 248 12.37 12.26 2.50
CA PHE A 248 13.25 11.90 1.37
C PHE A 248 13.27 12.85 0.17
N GLU A 249 12.28 13.73 0.03
CA GLU A 249 12.21 14.72 -1.06
C GLU A 249 12.34 16.13 -0.52
N TRP A 250 13.05 17.02 -1.22
CA TRP A 250 13.42 18.35 -0.69
C TRP A 250 13.09 19.51 -1.62
N VAL A 251 12.19 19.28 -2.60
CA VAL A 251 11.81 20.33 -3.54
C VAL A 251 11.12 21.48 -2.81
N ASP A 252 11.53 22.71 -3.09
CA ASP A 252 11.00 23.92 -2.47
C ASP A 252 9.60 24.24 -3.02
N LYS A 253 8.58 23.60 -2.45
CA LYS A 253 7.16 23.79 -2.79
C LYS A 253 6.29 23.86 -1.53
N PRO A 254 5.23 24.68 -1.50
CA PRO A 254 4.37 24.88 -0.32
C PRO A 254 3.72 23.62 0.30
N GLY A 255 3.66 22.50 -0.42
CA GLY A 255 3.13 21.22 0.06
C GLY A 255 4.19 20.25 0.60
N MET A 256 5.45 20.64 0.59
CA MET A 256 6.55 19.84 1.12
C MET A 256 6.74 20.11 2.61
N VAL A 257 6.62 19.08 3.45
CA VAL A 257 6.62 19.21 4.91
C VAL A 257 7.56 18.22 5.57
N HIS A 258 8.41 18.74 6.46
CA HIS A 258 9.52 18.02 7.11
C HIS A 258 9.44 18.06 8.64
N SER A 259 8.23 18.24 9.21
CA SER A 259 8.08 18.24 10.67
C SER A 259 8.36 16.84 11.23
N ALA A 260 8.75 16.77 12.50
CA ALA A 260 8.95 15.48 13.17
C ALA A 260 7.69 14.59 13.09
N ALA A 261 6.49 15.20 13.13
CA ALA A 261 5.23 14.50 12.97
C ALA A 261 5.03 13.96 11.55
N SER A 262 5.35 14.72 10.48
CA SER A 262 5.23 14.23 9.10
C SER A 262 6.21 13.09 8.82
N ILE A 263 7.43 13.15 9.37
CA ILE A 263 8.42 12.07 9.29
C ILE A 263 7.94 10.82 10.05
N ARG A 264 7.37 10.98 11.25
CA ARG A 264 6.77 9.87 11.99
C ARG A 264 5.59 9.26 11.22
N ALA A 265 4.72 10.08 10.62
CA ALA A 265 3.61 9.59 9.81
C ALA A 265 4.12 8.72 8.65
N SER A 266 5.17 9.15 7.96
CA SER A 266 5.86 8.36 6.93
C SER A 266 6.31 7.00 7.45
N PHE A 267 7.05 6.98 8.57
CA PHE A 267 7.54 5.73 9.15
C PHE A 267 6.40 4.79 9.55
N TYR A 268 5.34 5.30 10.20
CA TYR A 268 4.25 4.46 10.67
C TYR A 268 3.39 3.90 9.53
N THR A 269 3.21 4.62 8.42
CA THR A 269 2.56 4.05 7.22
C THR A 269 3.44 2.99 6.56
N ALA A 270 4.76 3.19 6.49
CA ALA A 270 5.69 2.20 5.94
C ALA A 270 5.72 0.95 6.80
N HIS A 271 5.91 1.12 8.12
CA HIS A 271 5.92 0.04 9.11
C HIS A 271 4.64 -0.79 9.04
N PHE A 272 3.47 -0.13 8.97
CA PHE A 272 2.21 -0.84 8.78
C PHE A 272 2.25 -1.70 7.51
N PHE A 273 2.57 -1.14 6.34
CA PHE A 273 2.53 -1.89 5.09
C PHE A 273 3.56 -3.03 5.05
N VAL A 274 4.78 -2.80 5.56
CA VAL A 274 5.79 -3.86 5.68
C VAL A 274 5.30 -4.98 6.61
N SER A 275 4.62 -4.65 7.72
CA SER A 275 4.03 -5.67 8.61
C SER A 275 2.93 -6.51 7.95
N GLU A 276 2.22 -5.95 6.96
CA GLU A 276 1.26 -6.71 6.15
C GLU A 276 1.99 -7.67 5.21
N ALA A 277 3.11 -7.25 4.61
CA ALA A 277 3.92 -8.09 3.73
C ALA A 277 4.60 -9.26 4.47
N MET A 278 4.81 -9.16 5.78
CA MET A 278 5.33 -10.27 6.59
C MET A 278 4.35 -11.45 6.72
N LYS A 279 3.09 -11.32 6.28
CA LYS A 279 2.02 -12.31 6.50
C LYS A 279 1.87 -13.34 5.38
N ASN A 280 2.75 -13.34 4.37
CA ASN A 280 2.85 -14.42 3.40
C ASN A 280 4.27 -14.97 3.29
N HIS A 281 4.35 -16.13 2.65
CA HIS A 281 5.57 -16.92 2.52
C HIS A 281 6.09 -17.01 1.08
N HIS A 282 5.67 -16.07 0.22
CA HIS A 282 6.26 -15.90 -1.11
C HIS A 282 7.76 -15.72 -0.99
N LYS A 283 8.49 -16.33 -1.92
CA LYS A 283 9.95 -16.28 -1.97
C LYS A 283 10.44 -16.60 -3.38
N PHE A 284 11.59 -16.04 -3.72
CA PHE A 284 12.29 -16.43 -4.93
C PHE A 284 12.68 -17.92 -4.91
N SER A 285 12.78 -18.51 -6.10
CA SER A 285 13.13 -19.92 -6.26
C SER A 285 14.55 -20.25 -5.76
N SER A 286 15.44 -19.26 -5.76
CA SER A 286 16.83 -19.38 -5.30
C SER A 286 17.37 -18.04 -4.82
N ALA A 287 18.39 -18.08 -3.95
CA ALA A 287 19.09 -16.88 -3.48
C ALA A 287 19.72 -16.08 -4.63
N SER A 288 20.20 -16.76 -5.68
CA SER A 288 20.79 -16.12 -6.85
C SER A 288 19.75 -15.37 -7.69
N GLU A 289 18.52 -15.87 -7.77
CA GLU A 289 17.43 -15.16 -8.43
C GLU A 289 16.98 -13.95 -7.61
N GLU A 290 16.87 -14.11 -6.30
CA GLU A 290 16.60 -13.01 -5.37
C GLU A 290 17.65 -11.90 -5.51
N GLU A 291 18.93 -12.26 -5.42
CA GLU A 291 20.05 -11.32 -5.52
C GLU A 291 19.97 -10.48 -6.78
N ARG A 292 19.72 -11.08 -7.95
CA ARG A 292 19.60 -10.36 -9.24
C ARG A 292 18.35 -9.47 -9.35
N ALA A 293 17.29 -9.78 -8.61
CA ALA A 293 16.03 -9.06 -8.70
C ALA A 293 15.99 -7.79 -7.82
N LEU A 294 16.85 -7.71 -6.80
CA LEU A 294 16.81 -6.63 -5.81
C LEU A 294 17.23 -5.28 -6.41
N ILE A 295 16.67 -4.21 -5.82
CA ILE A 295 16.99 -2.82 -6.15
C ILE A 295 18.49 -2.49 -5.98
N TYR A 296 19.23 -3.28 -5.18
CA TYR A 296 20.66 -3.12 -4.92
C TYR A 296 21.53 -3.25 -6.18
N ASN A 297 21.02 -3.85 -7.26
CA ASN A 297 21.72 -3.92 -8.54
C ASN A 297 21.59 -2.65 -9.40
N TYR A 298 20.85 -1.65 -8.91
CA TYR A 298 20.55 -0.42 -9.65
C TYR A 298 21.12 0.78 -8.90
N SER A 299 21.60 1.76 -9.66
CA SER A 299 22.09 3.03 -9.11
C SER A 299 21.07 4.12 -9.35
N ALA A 300 20.69 4.84 -8.29
CA ALA A 300 19.84 6.01 -8.44
C ALA A 300 20.62 7.16 -9.07
N VAL A 301 19.98 7.87 -9.99
CA VAL A 301 20.52 9.05 -10.66
C VAL A 301 20.02 10.29 -9.92
N PHE A 302 20.92 11.21 -9.62
CA PHE A 302 20.55 12.52 -9.09
C PHE A 302 19.90 13.35 -10.19
N THR A 303 18.69 13.86 -9.93
CA THR A 303 17.84 14.54 -10.91
C THR A 303 17.68 16.03 -10.63
N GLY A 304 18.57 16.60 -9.81
CA GLY A 304 18.53 18.01 -9.42
C GLY A 304 17.66 18.29 -8.20
N LEU A 305 17.75 19.52 -7.70
CA LEU A 305 16.92 20.02 -6.58
C LEU A 305 15.63 20.71 -7.06
N ASP A 306 15.58 21.08 -8.34
CA ASP A 306 14.42 21.71 -8.97
C ASP A 306 13.35 20.67 -9.39
N GLY A 307 13.75 19.39 -9.48
CA GLY A 307 12.88 18.27 -9.78
C GLY A 307 11.94 17.92 -8.63
N ILE A 308 10.80 17.29 -8.94
CA ILE A 308 9.85 16.79 -7.91
C ILE A 308 10.45 15.64 -7.09
N PHE A 309 11.42 14.95 -7.69
CA PHE A 309 12.19 13.87 -7.08
C PHE A 309 13.67 14.23 -7.11
N VAL A 310 14.37 14.03 -5.99
CA VAL A 310 15.81 14.28 -5.83
C VAL A 310 16.63 13.20 -6.54
N GLN A 311 16.12 11.97 -6.53
CA GLN A 311 16.75 10.82 -7.15
C GLN A 311 15.71 9.92 -7.80
N ASN A 312 16.03 9.41 -8.99
CA ASN A 312 15.24 8.39 -9.69
C ASN A 312 16.12 7.18 -10.01
N TYR A 313 15.55 5.99 -9.89
CA TYR A 313 16.06 4.80 -10.55
C TYR A 313 15.44 4.71 -11.93
N TYR A 314 16.24 4.39 -12.94
CA TYR A 314 15.81 4.28 -14.33
C TYR A 314 16.01 2.86 -14.85
N PHE A 315 15.12 2.41 -15.74
CA PHE A 315 15.09 1.05 -16.24
C PHE A 315 14.67 0.99 -17.71
N ASP A 316 15.30 0.09 -18.47
CA ASP A 316 14.84 -0.32 -19.79
C ASP A 316 13.57 -1.20 -19.75
#